data_AF-W7QFA9-F1
#
_entry.id   AF-W7QFA9-F1
#
_cell.length_a   1.000
_cell.length_b   1.000
_cell.length_c   1.000
_cell.angle_alpha   90.00
_cell.angle_beta   90.00
_cell.angle_gamma   90.00
#
_symmetry.space_group_name_H-M   'P 1'
#
loop_
_entity.id
_entity.type
_entity.pdbx_description
1 polymer ?
#
loop_
_entity_poly.entity_id
_entity_poly.type
_entity_poly.pdbx_seq_one_letter_code
_entity_poly.pdbx_strand_id
1 'polypeptide(L)' 'STFATVRLRTKRSRNCGSRATTLAMVFKLLQAAQKRWRRLKHFQKLELVVNNVKFEDGEQVTDQSDRNAA' A
#
# COMPACT_ATOMS: atom_id res chain seq x y z
N SER A 1 10.55 -6.14 0.35
CA SER A 1 9.39 -5.23 0.47
C SER A 1 8.91 -5.21 1.90
N THR A 2 8.55 -4.03 2.43
CA THR A 2 8.15 -3.77 3.84
C THR A 2 7.00 -4.69 4.30
N PHE A 3 6.02 -4.94 3.42
CA PHE A 3 4.84 -5.77 3.72
C PHE A 3 4.92 -7.20 3.18
N ALA A 4 6.11 -7.68 2.80
CA ALA A 4 6.26 -8.97 2.13
C ALA A 4 5.72 -10.15 2.95
N THR A 5 6.02 -10.19 4.25
CA THR A 5 5.58 -11.26 5.16
C THR A 5 4.06 -11.24 5.34
N VAL A 6 3.47 -10.05 5.47
CA VAL A 6 2.01 -9.86 5.57
C VAL A 6 1.35 -10.36 4.28
N ARG A 7 1.84 -9.95 3.10
CA ARG A 7 1.33 -10.41 1.80
C ARG A 7 1.44 -11.93 1.63
N LEU A 8 2.60 -12.49 1.94
CA LEU A 8 2.85 -13.93 1.83
C LEU A 8 1.86 -14.73 2.71
N ARG A 9 1.68 -14.31 3.96
CA ARG A 9 0.79 -14.99 4.90
C ARG A 9 -0.68 -14.80 4.52
N THR A 10 -1.07 -13.61 4.07
CA THR A 10 -2.43 -13.32 3.57
C THR A 10 -2.78 -14.21 2.37
N LYS A 11 -1.85 -14.40 1.42
CA LYS A 11 -2.06 -15.32 0.29
C LYS A 11 -2.24 -16.77 0.75
N ARG A 12 -1.52 -17.20 1.79
CA ARG A 12 -1.58 -18.57 2.33
C ARG A 12 -2.80 -18.84 3.21
N SER A 13 -3.29 -17.85 3.94
CA SER A 13 -4.46 -17.99 4.82
C SER A 13 -5.75 -17.46 4.20
N ARG A 14 -5.78 -17.31 2.87
CA ARG A 14 -6.97 -16.86 2.14
C ARG A 14 -8.08 -17.89 2.37
N ASN A 15 -9.27 -17.43 2.75
CA ASN A 15 -10.43 -18.27 3.12
C ASN A 15 -10.25 -19.11 4.40
N CYS A 16 -9.19 -18.88 5.19
CA CYS A 16 -8.98 -19.58 6.45
C CYS A 16 -9.40 -18.70 7.64
N GLY A 17 -10.34 -19.22 8.44
CA GLY A 17 -10.73 -18.64 9.72
C GLY A 17 -11.87 -17.61 9.63
N SER A 18 -12.29 -17.14 10.81
CA SER A 18 -13.30 -16.09 10.94
C SER A 18 -12.66 -14.71 10.75
N ARG A 19 -13.50 -13.71 10.44
CA ARG A 19 -13.08 -12.30 10.30
C ARG A 19 -12.27 -11.79 11.50
N ALA A 20 -12.69 -12.17 12.71
CA ALA A 20 -12.00 -11.79 13.94
C ALA A 20 -10.58 -12.37 14.00
N THR A 21 -10.41 -13.65 13.66
CA THR A 21 -9.11 -14.31 13.61
C THR A 21 -8.20 -13.70 12.54
N THR A 22 -8.75 -13.36 11.37
CA THR A 22 -7.99 -12.69 10.32
C THR A 22 -7.47 -11.32 10.78
N LEU A 23 -8.30 -10.52 11.45
CA LEU A 23 -7.88 -9.21 11.98
C LEU A 23 -6.77 -9.35 13.02
N ALA A 24 -6.93 -10.27 13.98
CA ALA A 24 -5.91 -10.53 15.00
C ALA A 24 -4.59 -11.01 14.38
N MET A 25 -4.66 -11.89 13.37
CA MET A 25 -3.50 -12.38 12.63
C MET A 25 -2.79 -11.23 11.89
N VAL A 26 -3.53 -10.39 11.17
CA VAL A 26 -2.96 -9.24 10.44
C VAL A 26 -2.28 -8.27 11.40
N PHE A 27 -2.91 -7.97 12.54
CA PHE A 27 -2.33 -7.11 13.56
C PHE A 27 -0.98 -7.66 14.06
N LYS A 28 -0.92 -8.95 14.41
CA LYS A 28 0.33 -9.58 14.87
C LYS A 28 1.40 -9.63 13.78
N LEU A 29 1.03 -9.87 12.53
CA LEU A 29 1.96 -9.83 11.40
C LEU A 29 2.52 -8.42 11.17
N LEU A 30 1.69 -7.39 11.29
CA LEU A 30 2.14 -5.98 11.20
C LEU A 30 3.10 -5.65 12.33
N GLN A 31 2.78 -6.03 13.57
CA GLN A 31 3.64 -5.83 14.74
C GLN A 31 5.01 -6.52 14.59
N ALA A 32 5.03 -7.75 14.08
CA ALA A 32 6.27 -8.48 13.81
C ALA A 32 7.08 -7.85 12.67
N ALA A 33 6.39 -7.39 11.62
CA ALA A 33 7.03 -6.77 10.47
C ALA A 33 7.63 -5.40 10.81
N GLN A 34 6.97 -4.61 11.66
CA GLN A 34 7.42 -3.28 12.12
C GLN A 34 8.86 -3.29 12.64
N LYS A 35 9.26 -4.34 13.37
CA LYS A 35 10.63 -4.49 13.91
C LYS A 35 11.73 -4.48 12.83
N ARG A 36 11.38 -4.81 11.58
CA ARG A 36 12.31 -5.00 10.46
C ARG A 36 12.04 -4.00 9.31
N TRP A 37 11.13 -3.06 9.50
CA TRP A 37 10.77 -2.10 8.46
C TRP A 37 11.86 -1.05 8.28
N ARG A 38 12.33 -0.92 7.04
CA ARG A 38 13.04 0.29 6.61
C ARG A 38 12.01 1.36 6.30
N ARG A 39 12.27 2.59 6.76
CA ARG A 39 11.44 3.76 6.45
C ARG A 39 11.24 3.85 4.94
N LEU A 40 10.00 4.11 4.50
CA LEU A 40 9.70 4.32 3.09
C LEU A 40 10.50 5.53 2.59
N LYS A 41 11.28 5.32 1.52
CA LYS A 41 11.98 6.42 0.85
C LYS A 41 10.95 7.35 0.22
N HIS A 42 11.21 8.65 0.23
CA HIS A 42 10.32 9.68 -0.31
C HIS A 42 8.90 9.66 0.29
N PHE A 43 8.79 9.50 1.62
CA PHE A 43 7.51 9.52 2.34
C PHE A 43 6.69 10.80 2.10
N GLN A 44 7.34 11.90 1.69
CA GLN A 44 6.68 13.15 1.26
C GLN A 44 5.70 12.91 0.10
N LYS A 45 5.98 11.96 -0.81
CA LYS A 45 5.09 11.62 -1.92
C LYS A 45 3.80 10.91 -1.49
N LEU A 46 3.70 10.43 -0.23
CA LEU A 46 2.47 9.85 0.31
C LEU A 46 1.34 10.88 0.38
N GLU A 47 1.67 12.17 0.53
CA GLU A 47 0.69 13.25 0.53
C GLU A 47 -0.11 13.27 -0.78
N LEU A 48 0.54 13.03 -1.92
CA LEU A 48 -0.12 12.95 -3.22
C LEU A 48 -1.15 11.81 -3.26
N VAL A 49 -0.81 10.67 -2.67
CA VAL A 49 -1.73 9.52 -2.57
C VAL A 49 -2.91 9.83 -1.65
N VAL A 50 -2.67 10.51 -0.52
CA VAL A 50 -3.73 10.94 0.41
C VAL A 50 -4.67 11.94 -0.27
N ASN A 51 -4.14 12.82 -1.12
CA ASN A 51 -4.91 13.78 -1.91
C ASN A 51 -5.62 13.15 -3.12
N ASN A 52 -5.67 11.81 -3.23
CA ASN A 52 -6.30 11.06 -4.32
C ASN A 52 -5.78 11.43 -5.72
N VAL A 53 -4.51 11.83 -5.82
CA VAL A 53 -3.86 12.01 -7.11
C VAL A 53 -3.82 10.67 -7.86
N LYS A 54 -4.19 10.68 -9.14
CA LYS A 54 -4.14 9.49 -9.98
C LYS A 54 -2.69 9.15 -10.34
N PHE A 55 -2.34 7.88 -10.17
CA PHE A 55 -1.06 7.33 -10.59
C PHE A 55 -1.32 6.16 -11.53
N GLU A 56 -0.67 6.16 -12.69
CA GLU A 56 -0.60 5.01 -13.60
C GLU A 56 0.85 4.52 -13.63
N ASP A 57 1.05 3.22 -13.36
CA ASP A 57 2.37 2.56 -13.30
C ASP A 57 3.46 3.26 -12.44
N GLY A 58 3.04 4.14 -11.53
CA GLY A 58 3.94 4.88 -10.63
C GLY A 58 4.26 6.31 -11.07
N GLU A 59 3.72 6.77 -12.20
CA GLU A 59 3.79 8.16 -12.65
C GLU A 59 2.49 8.90 -12.33
N GLN A 60 2.63 10.15 -11.87
CA GLN A 60 1.49 11.00 -11.60
C GLN A 60 0.84 11.41 -12.92
N VAL A 61 -0.42 11.02 -13.12
CA VAL A 61 -1.21 11.48 -14.26
C VAL A 61 -1.61 12.92 -13.96
N THR A 62 -0.85 13.86 -14.51
CA THR A 62 -1.22 15.27 -14.49
C THR A 62 -2.18 15.48 -15.65
N ASP A 63 -3.42 15.78 -15.35
CA ASP A 63 -4.43 16.19 -16.34
C ASP A 63 -4.09 17.61 -16.83
N GLN A 64 -2.92 17.78 -17.45
CA GLN A 64 -2.53 19.02 -18.11
C GLN A 64 -3.13 19.00 -19.51
N SER A 65 -4.44 19.29 -19.54
CA SER A 65 -5.15 20.00 -20.58
C SER A 65 -4.57 19.93 -22.01
N ASP A 66 -5.20 19.13 -22.86
CA ASP A 66 -5.38 19.46 -24.28
C ASP A 66 -6.20 20.76 -24.41
N ARG A 67 -5.63 21.90 -24.01
CA ARG A 67 -6.12 23.20 -24.49
C ARG A 67 -5.56 23.37 -25.89
N ASN A 68 -6.37 22.92 -26.85
CA ASN A 68 -6.28 23.21 -28.28
C ASN A 68 -5.55 24.52 -28.57
N ALA A 69 -4.38 24.44 -29.20
CA ALA A 69 -3.87 25.50 -30.04
C ALA A 69 -4.32 25.16 -31.47
N ALA A 70 -5.46 25.74 -31.86
CA ALA A 70 -5.87 25.88 -33.25
C ALA A 70 -5.19 27.12 -33.86
#